data_AF-A0A538DCL5-F1
#
_entry.id   AF-A0A538DCL5-F1
#
_cell.length_a   1.000
_cell.length_b   1.000
_cell.length_c   1.000
_cell.angle_alpha   90.00
_cell.angle_beta   90.00
_cell.angle_gamma   90.00
#
_symmetry.space_group_name_H-M   'P 1'
#
loop_
_entity.id
_entity.type
_entity.pdbx_description
1 polymer ?
#
loop_
_entity_poly.entity_id
_entity_poly.type
_entity_poly.pdbx_seq_one_letter_code
_entity_poly.pdbx_strand_id
1 'polypeptide(L)'
;MRMLHTMLRVGNLERSLAFYCDVLGMRLLRRNDYPGGRFTLAFVGYGDESDHTVLELTHNWDTERYELGTGFGHVALGVEDVYQACNELRRKGARVVREPG
;
A
#
# COMPACT_ATOMS: atom_id res chain seq x y z
N MET A 1 -21.39 6.74 -8.41
CA MET A 1 -20.48 5.57 -8.40
C MET A 1 -19.11 6.07 -7.97
N ARG A 2 -18.35 5.31 -7.16
CA ARG A 2 -17.05 5.72 -6.60
C ARG A 2 -16.13 4.50 -6.52
N MET A 3 -14.83 4.68 -6.71
CA MET A 3 -13.83 3.65 -6.38
C MET A 3 -13.72 3.51 -4.85
N LEU A 4 -13.79 2.29 -4.33
CA LEU A 4 -13.70 2.04 -2.90
C LEU A 4 -12.29 1.66 -2.49
N HIS A 5 -11.74 0.64 -3.13
CA HIS A 5 -10.37 0.22 -2.92
C HIS A 5 -9.81 -0.45 -4.17
N THR A 6 -8.48 -0.53 -4.22
CA THR A 6 -7.75 -1.50 -5.03
C THR A 6 -7.04 -2.47 -4.11
N MET A 7 -6.89 -3.73 -4.50
CA MET A 7 -6.32 -4.78 -3.66
C MET A 7 -5.02 -5.30 -4.26
N LEU A 8 -3.99 -5.40 -3.41
CA LEU A 8 -2.73 -6.05 -3.72
C LEU A 8 -2.46 -7.19 -2.74
N ARG A 9 -2.02 -8.33 -3.26
CA ARG A 9 -1.48 -9.40 -2.42
C ARG A 9 -0.05 -9.08 -2.02
N VAL A 10 0.28 -9.30 -0.75
CA VAL A 10 1.61 -9.05 -0.19
C VAL A 10 2.15 -10.29 0.51
N GLY A 11 3.46 -10.50 0.35
CA GLY A 11 4.17 -11.64 0.91
C GLY A 11 4.57 -11.49 2.39
N ASN A 12 4.61 -10.26 2.89
CA ASN A 12 4.89 -9.96 4.28
C ASN A 12 4.12 -8.71 4.69
N LEU A 13 3.11 -8.88 5.54
CA LEU A 13 2.20 -7.80 5.91
C LEU A 13 2.91 -6.69 6.68
N GLU A 14 3.74 -7.02 7.67
CA GLU A 14 4.39 -6.03 8.54
C GLU A 14 5.36 -5.14 7.75
N ARG A 15 6.14 -5.73 6.83
CA ARG A 15 6.99 -4.96 5.91
C ARG A 15 6.18 -4.03 5.02
N SER A 16 5.02 -4.49 4.55
CA SER A 16 4.12 -3.66 3.75
C SER A 16 3.52 -2.52 4.58
N LEU A 17 3.09 -2.78 5.82
CA LEU A 17 2.59 -1.74 6.71
C LEU A 17 3.66 -0.70 7.03
N ALA A 18 4.90 -1.11 7.33
CA ALA A 18 5.99 -0.17 7.53
C ALA A 18 6.21 0.75 6.30
N PHE A 19 6.11 0.20 5.09
CA PHE A 19 6.23 1.00 3.88
C PHE A 19 5.03 1.94 3.68
N TYR A 20 3.79 1.44 3.71
CA TYR A 20 2.63 2.28 3.43
C TYR A 20 2.35 3.28 4.55
N CYS A 21 2.56 2.90 5.81
CA CYS A 21 2.28 3.77 6.96
C CYS A 21 3.45 4.67 7.33
N ASP A 22 4.65 4.12 7.58
CA ASP A 22 5.75 4.92 8.10
C ASP A 22 6.45 5.72 7.00
N VAL A 23 6.62 5.08 5.83
CA VAL A 23 7.29 5.71 4.68
C VAL A 23 6.34 6.63 3.92
N LEU A 24 5.21 6.10 3.44
CA LEU A 24 4.23 6.86 2.63
C LEU A 24 3.21 7.66 3.46
N GLY A 25 3.18 7.52 4.78
CA GLY A 25 2.32 8.32 5.65
C GLY A 25 0.84 7.93 5.64
N MET A 26 0.47 6.76 5.12
CA MET A 26 -0.91 6.27 5.19
C MET A 26 -1.26 5.83 6.62
N ARG A 27 -2.54 5.81 6.94
CA ARG A 27 -3.04 5.25 8.21
C ARG A 27 -3.51 3.82 7.98
N LEU A 28 -3.23 2.92 8.93
CA LEU A 28 -3.94 1.64 9.03
C LEU A 28 -5.35 1.90 9.52
N LEU A 29 -6.33 1.66 8.65
CA LEU A 29 -7.74 1.93 8.90
C LEU A 29 -8.43 0.74 9.54
N ARG A 30 -8.12 -0.46 9.04
CA ARG A 30 -8.74 -1.71 9.48
C ARG A 30 -7.80 -2.88 9.23
N ARG A 31 -7.75 -3.83 10.17
CA ARG A 31 -7.03 -5.09 10.05
C ARG A 31 -7.91 -6.22 10.55
N ASN A 32 -8.10 -7.23 9.70
CA ASN A 32 -8.93 -8.39 10.00
C ASN A 32 -8.16 -9.68 9.68
N ASP A 33 -8.04 -10.54 10.68
CA ASP A 33 -7.46 -11.88 10.52
C ASP A 33 -8.57 -12.91 10.27
N TYR A 34 -8.31 -13.85 9.37
CA TYR A 34 -9.23 -14.94 9.04
C TYR A 34 -8.52 -16.29 9.26
N PRO A 35 -8.44 -16.79 10.52
CA PRO A 35 -7.65 -17.98 10.84
C PRO A 35 -8.07 -19.24 10.07
N GLY A 36 -9.37 -19.42 9.83
CA GLY A 36 -9.88 -20.56 9.06
C GLY A 36 -9.45 -20.53 7.59
N GLY A 37 -9.25 -19.34 7.02
CA GLY A 37 -8.75 -19.16 5.65
C GLY A 37 -7.23 -18.94 5.58
N ARG A 38 -6.56 -18.75 6.72
CA ARG A 38 -5.12 -18.47 6.85
C ARG A 38 -4.66 -17.24 6.08
N PHE A 39 -5.38 -16.13 6.23
CA PHE A 39 -4.99 -14.84 5.66
C PHE A 39 -5.38 -13.66 6.55
N THR A 40 -4.73 -12.53 6.31
CA THR A 40 -5.01 -11.24 6.93
C THR A 40 -5.31 -10.20 5.86
N LEU A 41 -6.31 -9.36 6.10
CA LEU A 41 -6.57 -8.16 5.31
C LEU A 41 -6.18 -6.92 6.11
N ALA A 42 -5.52 -5.97 5.46
CA ALA A 42 -5.25 -4.64 6.03
C ALA A 42 -5.63 -3.55 5.04
N PHE A 43 -6.38 -2.56 5.50
CA PHE A 43 -6.82 -1.43 4.70
C PHE A 43 -6.02 -0.20 5.12
N VAL A 44 -5.30 0.41 4.18
CA VAL A 44 -4.45 1.59 4.41
C VAL A 44 -4.83 2.71 3.45
N GLY A 45 -4.77 3.96 3.93
CA GLY A 45 -5.05 5.11 3.08
C GLY A 45 -4.86 6.45 3.79
N TYR A 46 -5.17 7.54 3.08
CA TYR A 46 -5.03 8.90 3.60
C TYR A 46 -6.31 9.45 4.27
N GLY A 47 -7.43 8.72 4.19
CA GLY A 47 -8.71 9.11 4.76
C GLY A 47 -9.58 7.90 5.11
N ASP A 48 -10.80 8.14 5.57
CA ASP A 48 -11.73 7.08 5.97
C ASP A 48 -12.25 6.27 4.77
N GLU A 49 -12.58 4.99 4.96
CA GLU A 49 -13.09 4.13 3.88
C GLU A 49 -14.43 4.63 3.30
N SER A 50 -15.21 5.38 4.09
CA SER A 50 -16.53 5.91 3.71
C SER A 50 -16.47 6.95 2.58
N ASP A 51 -15.38 7.72 2.49
CA ASP A 51 -15.22 8.82 1.55
C ASP A 51 -13.91 8.78 0.71
N HIS A 52 -12.92 7.96 1.07
CA HIS A 52 -11.65 7.82 0.33
C HIS A 52 -11.54 6.48 -0.42
N THR A 53 -10.75 6.48 -1.50
CA THR A 53 -10.28 5.23 -2.09
C THR A 53 -9.07 4.75 -1.28
N VAL A 54 -9.07 3.50 -0.84
CA VAL A 54 -8.02 2.94 0.02
C VAL A 54 -7.30 1.78 -0.65
N LEU A 55 -6.14 1.40 -0.12
CA LEU A 55 -5.42 0.21 -0.55
C LEU A 55 -5.73 -0.94 0.40
N GLU A 56 -6.25 -2.03 -0.15
CA GLU A 56 -6.38 -3.30 0.55
C GLU A 56 -5.12 -4.15 0.33
N LEU A 57 -4.50 -4.58 1.42
CA LEU A 57 -3.39 -5.52 1.43
C LEU A 57 -3.90 -6.88 1.89
N THR A 58 -3.82 -7.88 1.02
CA THR A 58 -4.13 -9.27 1.37
C THR A 58 -2.85 -10.05 1.60
N HIS A 59 -2.66 -10.58 2.81
CA HIS A 59 -1.54 -11.43 3.15
C HIS A 59 -2.01 -12.85 3.46
N ASN A 60 -1.76 -13.79 2.56
CA ASN A 60 -1.92 -15.22 2.82
C ASN A 60 -0.70 -15.70 3.63
N TRP A 61 -0.94 -16.32 4.78
CA TRP A 61 0.11 -16.63 5.76
C TRP A 61 1.16 -17.62 5.24
N ASP A 62 0.77 -18.45 4.27
CA ASP A 62 1.62 -19.49 3.68
C ASP A 62 2.19 -19.09 2.30
N THR A 63 2.12 -17.81 1.92
CA THR A 63 2.58 -17.36 0.60
C THR A 63 3.47 -16.13 0.72
N GLU A 64 4.78 -16.33 0.52
CA GLU A 64 5.79 -15.29 0.68
C GLU A 64 5.97 -14.38 -0.55
N ARG A 65 5.52 -14.82 -1.74
CA ARG A 65 5.73 -14.07 -2.99
C ARG A 65 4.64 -14.35 -4.03
N TYR A 66 4.42 -13.36 -4.89
CA TYR A 66 3.52 -13.42 -6.04
C TYR A 66 4.24 -12.94 -7.28
N GLU A 67 3.85 -13.46 -8.44
CA GLU A 67 4.23 -12.88 -9.73
C GLU A 67 3.33 -11.68 -10.04
N LEU A 68 3.93 -10.52 -10.32
CA LEU A 68 3.18 -9.32 -10.66
C LEU A 68 2.51 -9.41 -12.04
N GLY A 69 3.11 -10.19 -12.96
CA GLY A 69 2.76 -10.18 -14.37
C GLY A 69 3.12 -8.85 -15.05
N THR A 70 2.56 -8.62 -16.24
CA THR A 70 2.84 -7.45 -17.09
C THR A 70 1.63 -6.54 -17.34
N GLY A 71 0.46 -6.90 -16.82
CA GLY A 71 -0.78 -6.13 -17.01
C GLY A 71 -1.00 -5.00 -16.00
N PHE A 72 -0.48 -5.13 -14.78
CA PHE A 72 -0.61 -4.11 -13.75
C PHE A 72 0.51 -3.07 -13.85
N GLY A 73 0.15 -1.79 -13.96
CA GLY A 73 1.09 -0.68 -14.05
C GLY A 73 1.51 -0.16 -12.67
N HIS A 74 0.66 0.65 -12.04
CA HIS A 74 0.92 1.29 -10.75
C HIS A 74 -0.37 1.84 -10.12
N VAL A 75 -0.30 2.18 -8.83
CA VAL A 75 -1.23 3.11 -8.17
C VAL A 75 -0.55 4.48 -8.14
N ALA A 76 -1.26 5.53 -8.57
CA ALA A 76 -0.76 6.90 -8.53
C ALA A 76 -1.25 7.63 -7.27
N LEU A 77 -0.35 8.35 -6.61
CA LEU A 77 -0.66 9.23 -5.48
C LEU A 77 -0.39 10.67 -5.91
N GLY A 78 -1.35 11.56 -5.69
CA GLY A 78 -1.17 12.99 -5.87
C GLY A 78 -0.47 13.59 -4.65
N VAL A 79 0.50 14.46 -4.90
CA VAL A 79 1.21 15.23 -3.88
C VAL A 79 1.34 16.68 -4.34
N GLU A 80 1.45 17.61 -3.41
CA GLU A 80 1.60 19.04 -3.73
C GLU A 80 2.96 19.34 -4.37
N ASP A 81 4.03 18.76 -3.82
CA ASP A 81 5.40 18.89 -4.34
C ASP A 81 6.06 17.51 -4.45
N VAL A 82 6.24 17.06 -5.69
CA VAL A 82 6.86 15.75 -5.99
C VAL A 82 8.37 15.71 -5.69
N TYR A 83 9.07 16.84 -5.79
CA TYR A 83 10.49 16.93 -5.46
C TYR A 83 10.71 16.78 -3.96
N GLN A 84 9.91 17.51 -3.17
CA GLN A 84 9.93 17.39 -1.72
C GLN A 84 9.54 15.97 -1.29
N ALA A 85 8.45 15.42 -1.82
CA ALA A 85 8.00 14.07 -1.50
C ALA A 85 9.08 13.03 -1.80
N CYS A 86 9.69 13.03 -2.99
CA CYS A 86 10.77 12.10 -3.33
C CYS A 86 11.97 12.23 -2.38
N ASN A 87 12.35 13.44 -1.98
CA ASN A 87 13.45 13.65 -1.03
C ASN A 87 13.16 13.08 0.36
N GLU A 88 11.95 13.29 0.87
CA GLU A 88 11.52 12.73 2.16
C GLU A 88 11.45 11.20 2.10
N LEU A 89 10.89 10.65 1.02
CA LEU A 89 10.82 9.21 0.81
C LEU A 89 12.20 8.56 0.78
N ARG A 90 13.19 9.18 0.12
CA ARG A 90 14.58 8.69 0.15
C ARG A 90 15.17 8.68 1.56
N ARG A 91 14.96 9.73 2.35
CA ARG A 91 15.43 9.79 3.74
C ARG A 91 14.83 8.68 4.60
N LYS A 92 13.59 8.26 4.29
CA LYS A 92 12.91 7.14 4.92
C LYS A 92 13.25 5.77 4.31
N GLY A 93 14.22 5.69 3.40
CA GLY A 93 14.69 4.45 2.79
C GLY A 93 13.88 3.94 1.60
N ALA A 94 12.94 4.74 1.06
CA ALA A 94 12.22 4.37 -0.14
C ALA A 94 13.12 4.41 -1.38
N ARG A 95 12.93 3.43 -2.27
CA ARG A 95 13.59 3.41 -3.58
C ARG A 95 12.79 4.23 -4.59
N VAL A 96 13.29 5.42 -4.92
CA VAL A 96 12.78 6.21 -6.05
C VAL A 96 13.36 5.62 -7.35
N VAL A 97 12.50 5.06 -8.18
CA VAL A 97 12.90 4.37 -9.44
C VAL A 97 12.96 5.31 -10.65
N ARG A 98 12.24 6.43 -10.59
CA ARG A 98 12.25 7.50 -11.59
C ARG A 98 12.25 8.83 -10.86
N GLU A 99 13.21 9.68 -11.21
CA GLU A 99 13.36 11.02 -10.62
C GLU A 99 12.18 11.94 -11.03
N PRO A 100 11.79 12.90 -10.17
CA PRO A 100 10.79 13.91 -10.53
C PRO A 100 11.31 14.80 -11.67
N GLY A 101 10.53 14.91 -12.75
CA GLY A 101 10.91 15.60 -14.00
C GLY A 101 10.25 15.01 -15.23
#